data_AF-A0A2M7SLH3-F1
#
_entry.id   AF-A0A2M7SLH3-F1
#
_cell.length_a   1.000
_cell.length_b   1.000
_cell.length_c   1.000
_cell.angle_alpha   90.00
_cell.angle_beta   90.00
_cell.angle_gamma   90.00
#
_symmetry.space_group_name_H-M   'P 1'
#
loop_
_entity.id
_entity.type
_entity.pdbx_description
1 polymer ?
#
loop_
_entity_poly.entity_id
_entity_poly.type
_entity_poly.pdbx_seq_one_letter_code
_entity_poly.pdbx_strand_id
1 'polypeptide(L)'
;MRLKAKIRSYFVRQDAISINLICSSITDSIIQELKELRENKDNTQDIKIEDLNLTAVIESISIRDSIHILLHSQRDRYVVNKLLEFMDCESVTVIMNSENEKKLSYLLSLASSNMNKPAEEVLYQITTFKGRDGKLVDGKRSIYDISKRSQEVVIDKLAKIVNRSTASVNQPQPRQ
;
A
#
# COMPACT_ATOMS: atom_id res chain seq x y z
N MET A 1 -5.01 2.34 2.51
CA MET A 1 -6.49 2.26 2.36
C MET A 1 -6.90 1.03 1.55
N ARG A 2 -7.93 0.29 1.99
CA ARG A 2 -8.53 -0.85 1.25
C ARG A 2 -10.04 -0.68 1.15
N LEU A 3 -10.59 -0.83 -0.05
CA LEU A 3 -12.02 -0.70 -0.29
C LEU A 3 -12.54 -1.68 -1.34
N LYS A 4 -13.84 -1.94 -1.33
CA LYS A 4 -14.54 -2.68 -2.37
C LYS A 4 -15.17 -1.70 -3.36
N ALA A 5 -14.88 -1.89 -4.64
CA ALA A 5 -15.41 -1.06 -5.72
C ALA A 5 -15.85 -1.95 -6.89
N LYS A 6 -16.64 -1.42 -7.81
CA LYS A 6 -16.91 -2.01 -9.12
C LYS A 6 -16.24 -1.16 -10.19
N ILE A 7 -15.64 -1.78 -11.19
CA ILE A 7 -15.21 -1.06 -12.38
C ILE A 7 -16.47 -0.74 -13.19
N ARG A 8 -16.83 0.55 -13.22
CA ARG A 8 -18.01 1.02 -13.97
C ARG A 8 -17.71 1.03 -15.47
N SER A 9 -16.53 1.53 -15.82
CA SER A 9 -16.05 1.64 -17.19
C SER A 9 -14.54 1.90 -17.19
N TYR A 10 -13.91 1.64 -18.32
CA TYR A 10 -12.58 2.15 -18.61
C TYR A 10 -12.49 2.62 -20.07
N PHE A 11 -11.56 3.54 -20.34
CA PHE A 11 -11.30 4.09 -21.67
C PHE A 11 -9.82 4.04 -21.97
N VAL A 12 -9.46 3.51 -23.14
CA VAL A 12 -8.08 3.49 -23.62
C VAL A 12 -7.88 4.67 -24.56
N ARG A 13 -7.02 5.61 -24.17
CA ARG A 13 -6.61 6.75 -24.99
C ARG A 13 -5.27 6.42 -25.68
N GLN A 14 -4.73 7.40 -26.41
CA GLN A 14 -3.48 7.23 -27.15
C GLN A 14 -2.32 6.85 -26.21
N ASP A 15 -2.21 7.52 -25.06
CA ASP A 15 -1.11 7.47 -24.09
C ASP A 15 -1.52 6.98 -22.69
N ALA A 16 -2.82 6.92 -22.38
CA ALA A 16 -3.32 6.61 -21.05
C ALA A 16 -4.51 5.66 -21.05
N ILE A 17 -4.76 5.04 -19.90
CA ILE A 17 -6.00 4.32 -19.59
C ILE A 17 -6.71 5.08 -18.48
N SER A 18 -8.00 5.32 -18.65
CA SER A 18 -8.86 5.94 -17.64
C SER A 18 -9.79 4.90 -17.06
N ILE A 19 -9.82 4.76 -15.74
CA ILE A 19 -10.58 3.72 -15.03
C ILE A 19 -11.56 4.42 -14.10
N ASN A 20 -12.86 4.13 -14.24
CA ASN A 20 -13.91 4.67 -13.41
C ASN A 20 -14.38 3.60 -12.42
N LEU A 21 -14.14 3.85 -11.14
CA LEU A 21 -14.51 2.96 -10.04
C LEU A 21 -15.72 3.54 -9.30
N ILE A 22 -16.68 2.68 -8.94
CA ILE A 22 -17.80 3.00 -8.06
C ILE A 22 -17.68 2.19 -6.78
N CYS A 23 -17.75 2.86 -5.63
CA CYS A 23 -17.77 2.21 -4.32
C CYS A 23 -19.14 2.36 -3.68
N SER A 24 -19.72 1.26 -3.23
CA SER A 24 -21.04 1.20 -2.57
C SER A 24 -20.95 0.90 -1.06
N SER A 25 -19.89 0.21 -0.61
CA SER A 25 -19.65 -0.05 0.81
C SER A 25 -18.76 1.03 1.41
N ILE A 26 -19.36 2.04 2.02
CA ILE A 26 -18.67 3.25 2.48
C ILE A 26 -18.80 3.34 4.01
N THR A 27 -17.66 3.54 4.68
CA THR A 27 -17.61 3.91 6.10
C THR A 27 -17.05 5.32 6.25
N ASP A 28 -17.35 6.01 7.36
CA ASP A 28 -16.83 7.36 7.62
C ASP A 28 -15.29 7.41 7.59
N SER A 29 -14.63 6.32 8.01
CA SER A 29 -13.18 6.18 7.93
C SER A 29 -12.67 6.21 6.48
N ILE A 30 -13.35 5.51 5.56
CA ILE A 30 -12.99 5.48 4.13
C ILE A 30 -13.24 6.86 3.50
N ILE A 31 -14.35 7.52 3.87
CA ILE A 31 -14.64 8.89 3.40
C ILE A 31 -13.52 9.84 3.81
N GLN A 32 -13.07 9.76 5.06
CA GLN A 32 -12.00 10.62 5.55
C GLN A 32 -10.68 10.37 4.82
N GLU A 33 -10.30 9.11 4.60
CA GLU A 33 -9.10 8.76 3.83
C GLU A 33 -9.19 9.24 2.36
N LEU A 34 -10.36 9.15 1.75
CA LEU A 34 -10.58 9.65 0.39
C LEU A 34 -10.53 11.18 0.29
N LYS A 35 -10.96 11.89 1.34
CA LYS A 35 -10.81 13.35 1.42
C LYS A 35 -9.33 13.75 1.51
N GLU A 36 -8.55 13.07 2.35
CA GLU A 36 -7.10 13.26 2.46
C GLU A 36 -6.39 12.97 1.12
N LEU A 37 -6.81 11.93 0.39
CA LEU A 37 -6.29 11.63 -0.95
C LEU A 37 -6.65 12.70 -1.97
N ARG A 38 -7.88 13.23 -1.94
CA ARG A 38 -8.34 14.29 -2.84
C ARG A 38 -7.53 15.59 -2.68
N GLU A 39 -7.07 15.89 -1.48
CA GLU A 39 -6.25 17.07 -1.20
C GLU A 39 -4.82 16.92 -1.76
N ASN A 40 -4.33 15.69 -1.93
CA ASN A 40 -3.01 15.36 -2.48
C ASN A 40 -3.05 15.14 -4.00
N LYS A 41 -3.43 16.18 -4.77
CA LYS A 41 -3.78 16.09 -6.20
C LYS A 41 -2.71 15.59 -7.18
N ASP A 42 -1.42 15.68 -6.86
CA ASP A 42 -0.34 15.46 -7.84
C ASP A 42 0.52 14.22 -7.60
N ASN A 43 0.12 13.34 -6.68
CA ASN A 43 0.91 12.13 -6.43
C ASN A 43 0.36 10.95 -7.22
N THR A 44 1.13 10.56 -8.22
CA THR A 44 1.11 9.21 -8.77
C THR A 44 1.16 8.19 -7.63
N GLN A 45 0.25 7.23 -7.62
CA GLN A 45 0.14 6.21 -6.58
C GLN A 45 0.24 4.82 -7.16
N ASP A 46 0.84 3.92 -6.38
CA ASP A 46 0.73 2.49 -6.63
C ASP A 46 -0.62 2.02 -6.10
N ILE A 47 -1.49 1.66 -7.04
CA ILE A 47 -2.84 1.18 -6.80
C ILE A 47 -2.87 -0.30 -7.18
N LYS A 48 -3.45 -1.12 -6.30
CA LYS A 48 -3.70 -2.53 -6.58
C LYS A 48 -5.19 -2.76 -6.74
N ILE A 49 -5.60 -3.36 -7.86
CA ILE A 49 -6.97 -3.80 -8.14
C ILE A 49 -6.94 -5.32 -8.24
N GLU A 50 -7.46 -6.01 -7.23
CA GLU A 50 -7.28 -7.45 -7.04
C GLU A 50 -5.81 -7.89 -7.14
N ASP A 51 -5.41 -8.61 -8.19
CA ASP A 51 -4.04 -9.06 -8.45
C ASP A 51 -3.25 -8.10 -9.38
N LEU A 52 -3.92 -7.09 -9.95
CA LEU A 52 -3.31 -6.10 -10.83
C LEU A 52 -2.67 -4.96 -10.03
N ASN A 53 -1.35 -4.79 -10.17
CA ASN A 53 -0.66 -3.59 -9.69
C ASN A 53 -0.57 -2.58 -10.83
N LEU A 54 -0.95 -1.33 -10.56
CA LEU A 54 -0.82 -0.24 -11.51
C LEU A 54 -0.33 1.03 -10.82
N THR A 55 0.47 1.81 -11.54
CA THR A 55 0.86 3.15 -11.15
C THR A 55 -0.11 4.13 -11.80
N ALA A 56 -0.86 4.89 -11.00
CA ALA A 56 -1.93 5.76 -11.48
C ALA A 56 -2.06 7.06 -10.69
N VAL A 57 -2.53 8.09 -11.36
CA VAL A 57 -2.97 9.35 -10.77
C VAL A 57 -4.45 9.27 -10.46
N ILE A 58 -4.85 9.72 -9.28
CA ILE A 58 -6.26 9.90 -8.93
C ILE A 58 -6.71 11.24 -9.49
N GLU A 59 -7.37 11.23 -10.65
CA GLU A 59 -7.82 12.43 -11.33
C GLU A 59 -8.95 13.12 -10.56
N SER A 60 -9.90 12.33 -10.04
CA SER A 60 -11.00 12.88 -9.25
C SER A 60 -11.62 11.85 -8.31
N ILE A 61 -12.16 12.38 -7.21
CA ILE A 61 -12.99 11.65 -6.25
C ILE A 61 -14.29 12.45 -6.07
N SER A 62 -15.43 11.85 -6.39
CA SER A 62 -16.76 12.41 -6.15
C SER A 62 -17.46 11.63 -5.05
N ILE A 63 -17.86 12.31 -3.98
CA ILE A 63 -18.53 11.72 -2.83
C ILE A 63 -19.95 12.27 -2.78
N ARG A 64 -20.93 11.43 -3.12
CA ARG A 64 -22.39 11.70 -3.03
C ARG A 64 -23.06 10.48 -2.39
N ASP A 65 -24.18 9.99 -2.96
CA ASP A 65 -24.83 8.73 -2.56
C ASP A 65 -23.95 7.49 -2.83
N SER A 66 -22.99 7.63 -3.75
CA SER A 66 -21.91 6.68 -3.98
C SER A 66 -20.60 7.42 -4.20
N ILE A 67 -19.49 6.69 -4.10
CA ILE A 67 -18.16 7.25 -4.34
C ILE A 67 -17.68 6.85 -5.72
N HIS A 68 -17.43 7.86 -6.55
CA HIS A 68 -16.81 7.69 -7.86
C HIS A 68 -15.34 8.09 -7.79
N ILE A 69 -14.46 7.20 -8.24
CA ILE A 69 -13.01 7.45 -8.32
C ILE A 69 -12.59 7.31 -9.78
N LEU A 70 -11.97 8.35 -10.33
CA LEU A 70 -11.39 8.33 -11.66
C LEU A 70 -9.87 8.20 -11.54
N LEU A 71 -9.32 7.13 -12.13
CA LEU A 71 -7.88 6.87 -12.16
C LEU A 71 -7.36 7.04 -13.58
N HIS A 72 -6.17 7.62 -13.72
CA HIS A 72 -5.40 7.68 -14.96
C HIS A 72 -4.09 6.91 -14.81
N SER A 73 -3.86 5.91 -15.65
CA SER A 73 -2.61 5.15 -15.70
C SER A 73 -2.00 5.20 -17.09
N GLN A 74 -0.72 4.87 -17.22
CA GLN A 74 -0.10 4.70 -18.53
C GLN A 74 -0.78 3.57 -19.31
N ARG A 75 -0.77 3.70 -20.63
CA ARG A 75 -1.31 2.67 -21.50
C ARG A 75 -0.43 1.42 -21.46
N ASP A 76 -1.00 0.34 -20.90
CA ASP A 76 -0.40 -0.99 -20.89
C ASP A 76 -1.44 -2.03 -21.35
N ARG A 77 -1.06 -2.88 -22.31
CA ARG A 77 -1.94 -3.92 -22.88
C ARG A 77 -2.35 -4.97 -21.83
N TYR A 78 -1.45 -5.32 -20.92
CA TYR A 78 -1.74 -6.24 -19.81
C TYR A 78 -2.80 -5.65 -18.88
N VAL A 79 -2.68 -4.36 -18.54
CA VAL A 79 -3.69 -3.63 -17.75
C VAL A 79 -5.04 -3.66 -18.46
N VAL A 80 -5.09 -3.36 -19.76
CA VAL A 80 -6.37 -3.38 -20.52
C VAL A 80 -7.04 -4.75 -20.47
N ASN A 81 -6.28 -5.83 -20.68
CA ASN A 81 -6.82 -7.19 -20.65
C ASN A 81 -7.37 -7.54 -19.26
N LYS A 82 -6.64 -7.18 -18.19
CA LYS A 82 -7.09 -7.42 -16.82
C LYS A 82 -8.31 -6.60 -16.45
N LEU A 83 -8.39 -5.34 -16.89
CA LEU A 83 -9.59 -4.52 -16.68
C LEU A 83 -10.81 -5.12 -17.37
N LEU A 84 -10.66 -5.72 -18.56
CA LEU A 84 -11.75 -6.41 -19.23
C LEU A 84 -12.26 -7.60 -18.41
N GLU A 85 -11.36 -8.41 -17.84
CA GLU A 85 -11.72 -9.52 -16.93
C GLU A 85 -12.49 -9.00 -15.70
N PHE A 86 -12.09 -7.86 -15.13
CA PHE A 86 -12.69 -7.30 -13.93
C PHE A 86 -14.02 -6.56 -14.15
N MET A 87 -14.37 -6.19 -15.39
CA MET A 87 -15.65 -5.54 -15.69
C MET A 87 -16.85 -6.44 -15.37
N ASP A 88 -16.67 -7.75 -15.51
CA ASP A 88 -17.71 -8.75 -15.23
C ASP A 88 -17.84 -9.07 -13.73
N CYS A 89 -16.91 -8.61 -12.89
CA CYS A 89 -16.99 -8.79 -11.45
C CYS A 89 -18.00 -7.84 -10.81
N GLU A 90 -18.79 -8.35 -9.86
CA GLU A 90 -19.68 -7.49 -9.05
C GLU A 90 -18.90 -6.50 -8.19
N SER A 91 -17.74 -6.93 -7.66
CA SER A 91 -16.82 -6.09 -6.92
C SER A 91 -15.37 -6.57 -7.04
N VAL A 92 -14.46 -5.61 -6.99
CA VAL A 92 -13.00 -5.75 -6.91
C VAL A 92 -12.48 -5.06 -5.66
N THR A 93 -11.42 -5.62 -5.10
CA THR A 93 -10.65 -5.08 -4.00
C THR A 93 -9.66 -4.06 -4.53
N VAL A 94 -9.81 -2.81 -4.11
CA VAL A 94 -8.88 -1.73 -4.45
C VAL A 94 -8.06 -1.38 -3.22
N ILE A 95 -6.74 -1.38 -3.37
CA ILE A 95 -5.78 -1.00 -2.33
C ILE A 95 -5.00 0.22 -2.84
N MET A 96 -5.07 1.30 -2.08
CA MET A 96 -4.29 2.52 -2.30
C MET A 96 -3.43 2.71 -1.06
N ASN A 97 -2.12 2.52 -1.20
CA ASN A 97 -1.21 2.59 -0.07
C ASN A 97 -0.94 4.04 0.32
N SER A 98 -1.05 4.36 1.61
CA SER A 98 -0.57 5.64 2.16
C SER A 98 0.96 5.75 2.05
N GLU A 99 1.50 6.95 2.17
CA GLU A 99 2.97 7.16 2.19
C GLU A 99 3.67 6.32 3.27
N ASN A 100 3.04 6.18 4.45
CA ASN A 100 3.56 5.31 5.50
C ASN A 100 3.49 3.83 5.10
N GLU A 101 2.42 3.37 4.46
CA GLU A 101 2.29 1.98 3.98
C GLU A 101 3.33 1.68 2.88
N LYS A 102 3.60 2.64 1.98
CA LYS A 102 4.69 2.54 0.98
C LYS A 102 6.06 2.45 1.65
N LYS A 103 6.34 3.36 2.59
CA LYS A 103 7.60 3.39 3.34
C LYS A 103 7.82 2.12 4.17
N LEU A 104 6.76 1.61 4.81
CA LEU A 104 6.78 0.34 5.51
C LEU A 104 7.11 -0.82 4.57
N SER A 105 6.43 -0.92 3.42
CA SER A 105 6.67 -1.97 2.43
C SER A 105 8.13 -1.99 1.96
N TYR A 106 8.65 -0.80 1.63
CA TYR A 106 10.04 -0.63 1.19
C TYR A 106 11.05 -1.06 2.26
N LEU A 107 10.93 -0.50 3.47
CA LEU A 107 11.85 -0.81 4.57
C LEU A 107 11.77 -2.27 5.01
N LEU A 108 10.58 -2.87 4.96
CA LEU A 108 10.37 -4.27 5.29
C LEU A 108 11.05 -5.19 4.28
N SER A 109 10.97 -4.87 2.99
CA SER A 109 11.67 -5.61 1.93
C SER A 109 13.20 -5.58 2.13
N LEU A 110 13.75 -4.40 2.43
CA LEU A 110 15.18 -4.26 2.74
C LEU A 110 15.57 -5.01 4.01
N ALA A 111 14.79 -4.89 5.09
CA ALA A 111 15.06 -5.61 6.34
C ALA A 111 14.96 -7.13 6.16
N SER A 112 13.98 -7.62 5.39
CA SER A 112 13.83 -9.03 5.01
C SER A 112 15.08 -9.56 4.31
N SER A 113 15.62 -8.77 3.38
CA SER A 113 16.84 -9.09 2.64
C SER A 113 18.06 -9.13 3.56
N ASN A 114 18.22 -8.10 4.41
CA ASN A 114 19.35 -8.01 5.36
C ASN A 114 19.34 -9.12 6.41
N MET A 115 18.16 -9.55 6.84
CA MET A 115 18.01 -10.59 7.87
C MET A 115 17.93 -12.00 7.27
N ASN A 116 17.87 -12.13 5.93
CA ASN A 116 17.59 -13.38 5.24
C ASN A 116 16.36 -14.11 5.82
N LYS A 117 15.27 -13.37 6.03
CA LYS A 117 14.01 -13.89 6.57
C LYS A 117 12.83 -13.40 5.73
N PRO A 118 11.73 -14.17 5.65
CA PRO A 118 10.50 -13.70 5.01
C PRO A 118 10.02 -12.37 5.62
N ALA A 119 9.51 -11.47 4.79
CA ALA A 119 9.00 -10.16 5.22
C ALA A 119 7.97 -10.28 6.35
N GLU A 120 7.05 -11.24 6.27
CA GLU A 120 6.05 -11.50 7.30
C GLU A 120 6.67 -11.87 8.66
N GLU A 121 7.75 -12.66 8.66
CA GLU A 121 8.46 -13.08 9.87
C GLU A 121 9.26 -11.93 10.49
N VAL A 122 9.86 -11.09 9.65
CA VAL A 122 10.50 -9.84 10.13
C VAL A 122 9.47 -8.94 10.77
N LEU A 123 8.32 -8.75 10.11
CA LEU A 123 7.24 -7.90 10.61
C LEU A 123 6.70 -8.44 11.95
N TYR A 124 6.46 -9.74 12.03
CA TYR A 124 6.01 -10.40 13.25
C TYR A 124 6.98 -10.15 14.40
N GLN A 125 8.29 -10.32 14.17
CA GLN A 125 9.32 -10.11 15.20
C GLN A 125 9.36 -8.67 15.71
N ILE A 126 9.29 -7.67 14.83
CA ILE A 126 9.43 -6.26 15.25
C ILE A 126 8.14 -5.69 15.86
N THR A 127 7.00 -6.31 15.59
CA THR A 127 5.69 -5.92 16.12
C THR A 127 5.25 -6.77 17.31
N THR A 128 5.97 -7.84 17.64
CA THR A 128 5.79 -8.59 18.89
C THR A 128 6.41 -7.82 20.06
N PHE A 129 5.70 -7.68 21.17
CA PHE A 129 6.21 -7.03 22.39
C PHE A 129 5.52 -7.55 23.65
N LYS A 130 6.08 -7.27 24.83
CA LYS A 130 5.41 -7.55 26.11
C LYS A 130 4.47 -6.40 26.49
N GLY A 131 3.22 -6.75 26.77
CA GLY A 131 2.21 -5.84 27.31
C GLY A 131 2.54 -5.35 28.71
N ARG A 132 1.76 -4.38 29.21
CA ARG A 132 1.93 -3.81 30.56
C ARG A 132 1.68 -4.81 31.68
N ASP A 133 0.90 -5.85 31.39
CA ASP A 133 0.62 -6.99 32.26
C ASP A 133 1.70 -8.09 32.17
N GLY A 134 2.77 -7.85 31.41
CA GLY A 134 3.87 -8.79 31.21
C GLY A 134 3.56 -9.91 30.19
N LYS A 135 2.33 -9.99 29.66
CA LYS A 135 1.97 -10.98 28.65
C LYS A 135 2.55 -10.64 27.30
N LEU A 136 2.85 -11.66 26.50
CA LEU A 136 3.31 -11.46 25.13
C LEU A 136 2.12 -11.03 24.27
N VAL A 137 2.30 -9.95 23.51
CA VAL A 137 1.36 -9.51 22.47
C VAL A 137 1.91 -9.97 21.13
N ASP A 138 1.12 -10.79 20.43
CA ASP A 138 1.51 -11.35 19.14
C ASP A 138 1.70 -10.26 18.09
N GLY A 139 2.75 -10.44 17.29
CA GLY A 139 3.08 -9.56 16.19
C GLY A 139 2.07 -9.61 15.04
N LYS A 140 2.11 -8.58 14.21
CA LYS A 140 1.36 -8.48 12.96
C LYS A 140 2.13 -9.14 11.83
N ARG A 141 1.41 -9.83 10.95
CA ARG A 141 1.97 -10.47 9.75
C ARG A 141 1.73 -9.66 8.48
N SER A 142 0.84 -8.68 8.53
CA SER A 142 0.62 -7.72 7.44
C SER A 142 0.84 -6.28 7.90
N ILE A 143 1.41 -5.44 7.03
CA ILE A 143 1.51 -4.00 7.27
C ILE A 143 0.14 -3.34 7.39
N TYR A 144 -0.89 -3.97 6.81
CA TYR A 144 -2.27 -3.51 6.85
C TYR A 144 -2.96 -3.76 8.20
N ASP A 145 -2.37 -4.63 9.04
CA ASP A 145 -2.86 -4.90 10.40
C ASP A 145 -2.24 -3.94 11.44
N ILE A 146 -1.37 -3.02 11.00
CA ILE A 146 -0.68 -2.06 11.85
C ILE A 146 -1.53 -0.80 11.95
N SER A 147 -1.91 -0.42 13.17
CA SER A 147 -2.64 0.82 13.41
C SER A 147 -1.85 2.04 12.92
N LYS A 148 -2.51 3.08 12.39
CA LYS A 148 -1.86 4.32 11.92
C LYS A 148 -0.88 4.89 12.97
N ARG A 149 -1.27 4.90 14.24
CA ARG A 149 -0.42 5.37 15.37
C ARG A 149 0.84 4.54 15.56
N SER A 150 0.82 3.26 15.21
CA SER A 150 1.95 2.34 15.36
C SER A 150 2.85 2.30 14.13
N GLN A 151 2.41 2.80 12.97
CA GLN A 151 3.18 2.74 11.73
C GLN A 151 4.54 3.44 11.86
N GLU A 152 4.59 4.63 12.46
CA GLU A 152 5.84 5.39 12.67
C GLU A 152 6.85 4.62 13.53
N VAL A 153 6.38 4.00 14.61
CA VAL A 153 7.24 3.17 15.49
C VAL A 153 7.83 1.99 14.72
N VAL A 154 7.04 1.35 13.86
CA VAL A 154 7.49 0.22 13.04
C VAL A 154 8.48 0.69 11.96
N ILE A 155 8.21 1.83 11.32
CA ILE A 155 9.12 2.48 10.37
C ILE A 155 10.49 2.73 11.02
N ASP A 156 10.51 3.30 12.23
CA ASP A 156 11.75 3.59 12.96
C ASP A 156 12.54 2.32 13.31
N LYS A 157 11.84 1.26 13.72
CA LYS A 157 12.47 -0.04 13.99
C LYS A 157 13.08 -0.64 12.72
N LEU A 158 12.36 -0.63 11.61
CA LEU A 158 12.85 -1.15 10.34
C LEU A 158 14.04 -0.34 9.83
N ALA A 159 13.97 0.99 9.88
CA ALA A 159 15.06 1.87 9.48
C ALA A 159 16.36 1.57 10.27
N LYS A 160 16.26 1.29 11.57
CA LYS A 160 17.41 0.89 12.40
C LYS A 160 18.02 -0.45 11.95
N ILE A 161 17.21 -1.42 11.54
CA ILE A 161 17.70 -2.72 11.04
C ILE A 161 18.43 -2.53 9.71
N VAL A 162 17.85 -1.74 8.80
CA VAL A 162 18.45 -1.45 7.49
C VAL A 162 19.80 -0.74 7.65
N ASN A 163 19.87 0.30 8.50
CA ASN A 163 21.08 1.09 8.70
C ASN A 163 22.21 0.37 9.44
N ARG A 164 21.91 -0.62 10.29
CA ARG A 164 22.95 -1.42 10.96
C ARG A 164 23.72 -2.31 9.98
N SER A 165 23.05 -2.78 8.93
CA SER A 165 23.66 -3.67 7.95
C SER A 165 24.58 -2.91 6.97
N THR A 166 24.28 -1.65 6.67
CA THR A 166 25.15 -0.80 5.84
C THR A 166 26.41 -0.35 6.59
N ALA A 167 26.33 -0.16 7.90
CA ALA A 167 27.49 0.19 8.73
C ALA A 167 28.50 -0.96 8.89
N SER A 168 28.05 -2.22 8.87
CA SER A 168 28.92 -3.40 9.01
C SER A 168 29.77 -3.72 7.77
N VAL A 169 29.47 -3.12 6.61
CA VAL A 169 30.25 -3.33 5.37
C VAL A 169 31.46 -2.39 5.27
N ASN A 170 31.49 -1.30 6.04
CA ASN A 170 32.50 -0.22 5.91
C ASN A 170 33.57 -0.21 7.01
N GLN A 171 33.79 -1.30 7.75
CA GLN A 171 34.94 -1.37 8.67
C GLN A 171 36.21 -1.79 7.92
N PRO A 172 37.27 -0.96 7.88
CA PRO A 172 38.56 -1.38 7.34
C PRO A 172 39.11 -2.51 8.21
N GLN A 173 39.49 -3.63 7.58
CA GLN A 173 40.20 -4.69 8.30
C GLN A 173 41.49 -4.14 8.92
N PRO A 174 41.80 -4.44 10.19
CA PRO A 174 43.10 -4.11 10.75
C PRO A 174 44.16 -4.85 9.95
N ARG A 175 45.13 -4.11 9.40
CA ARG A 175 46.32 -4.68 8.79
C ARG A 175 47.03 -5.51 9.86
N GLN A 176 47.14 -6.82 9.62
CA GLN A 176 48.03 -7.70 10.36
C GLN A 176 49.48 -7.39 10.00
#